data_AF-A0A2V9ZST6-F1
#
_entry.id   AF-A0A2V9ZST6-F1
#
_cell.length_a   1.000
_cell.length_b   1.000
_cell.length_c   1.000
_cell.angle_alpha   90.00
_cell.angle_beta   90.00
_cell.angle_gamma   90.00
#
_symmetry.space_group_name_H-M   'P 1'
#
loop_
_entity.id
_entity.type
_entity.pdbx_description
1 polymer ?
#
loop_
_entity_poly.entity_id
_entity_poly.type
_entity_poly.pdbx_seq_one_letter_code
_entity_poly.pdbx_strand_id
1 'polypeptide(L)'
;MPEYLRVMWSDLAETARSREFQAATRALEEYTYSQVLGGEWRMNDQHKALAGQGFSNTDMEMLAGVVSTFAKATPQMALFSRLMQLGYSGGQRGKVSEGKQASALSRMISLHIPNEREVGLRGWLIYSDIKKTTGSRHVFSLFRLLSPYPGYLASVWFDAKRLFQERSFLRARDEIMARTRALLTGLPVGDHRHMARNISPSQWSDIEESVDGFVRLMPQFVLFNAVWQRSFAKMGTIPRAA
;
A
#
# COMPACT_ATOMS: atom_id res chain seq x y z
N MET A 1 5.21 2.94 -22.41
CA MET A 1 5.42 2.36 -21.06
C MET A 1 6.92 2.19 -20.87
N PRO A 2 7.55 2.69 -19.78
CA PRO A 2 8.99 2.55 -19.56
C PRO A 2 9.43 1.09 -19.74
N GLU A 3 10.53 0.83 -20.47
CA GLU A 3 11.00 -0.51 -20.83
C GLU A 3 11.10 -1.46 -19.63
N TYR A 4 11.60 -0.95 -18.50
CA TYR A 4 11.71 -1.71 -17.25
C TYR A 4 10.38 -2.33 -16.81
N LEU A 5 9.28 -1.57 -16.84
CA LEU A 5 7.98 -2.08 -16.39
C LEU A 5 7.50 -3.24 -17.25
N ARG A 6 7.82 -3.23 -18.55
CA ARG A 6 7.48 -4.32 -19.47
C ARG A 6 8.28 -5.58 -19.13
N VAL A 7 9.60 -5.44 -18.93
CA VAL A 7 10.48 -6.57 -18.59
C VAL A 7 10.12 -7.15 -17.22
N MET A 8 10.05 -6.30 -16.20
CA MET A 8 9.69 -6.67 -14.83
C MET A 8 8.32 -7.36 -14.79
N TRP A 9 7.31 -6.82 -15.47
CA TRP A 9 5.98 -7.44 -15.49
C TRP A 9 6.00 -8.77 -16.24
N SER A 10 6.72 -8.87 -17.35
CA SER A 10 6.86 -10.14 -18.09
C SER A 10 7.47 -11.24 -17.24
N ASP A 11 8.42 -10.91 -16.35
CA ASP A 11 9.05 -11.83 -15.41
C ASP A 11 8.12 -12.17 -14.23
N LEU A 12 7.59 -11.14 -13.55
CA LEU A 12 6.89 -11.30 -12.28
C LEU A 12 5.40 -11.63 -12.43
N ALA A 13 4.78 -11.51 -13.61
CA ALA A 13 3.35 -11.73 -13.78
C ALA A 13 2.91 -13.16 -13.44
N GLU A 14 3.73 -14.16 -13.72
CA GLU A 14 3.44 -15.55 -13.32
C GLU A 14 3.54 -15.71 -11.79
N THR A 15 4.65 -15.25 -11.20
CA THR A 15 4.85 -15.27 -9.75
C THR A 15 3.73 -14.55 -9.01
N ALA A 16 3.33 -13.34 -9.43
CA ALA A 16 2.28 -12.57 -8.77
C ALA A 16 0.89 -13.24 -8.82
N ARG A 17 0.63 -14.06 -9.84
CA ARG A 17 -0.63 -14.82 -10.00
C ARG A 17 -0.60 -16.20 -9.32
N SER A 18 0.58 -16.67 -8.94
CA SER A 18 0.78 -17.99 -8.33
C SER A 18 0.05 -18.17 -7.00
N ARG A 19 -0.19 -19.43 -6.62
CA ARG A 19 -0.83 -19.73 -5.33
C ARG A 19 0.05 -19.32 -4.15
N GLU A 20 1.37 -19.46 -4.32
CA GLU A 20 2.39 -19.17 -3.32
C GLU A 20 2.43 -17.67 -2.99
N PHE A 21 2.41 -16.81 -4.01
CA PHE A 21 2.36 -15.35 -3.79
C PHE A 21 1.04 -14.91 -3.13
N GLN A 22 -0.08 -15.51 -3.52
CA GLN A 22 -1.38 -15.23 -2.91
C GLN A 22 -1.46 -15.74 -1.46
N ALA A 23 -0.82 -16.87 -1.15
CA ALA A 23 -0.69 -17.37 0.22
C ALA A 23 0.22 -16.46 1.07
N ALA A 24 1.35 -16.02 0.52
CA ALA A 24 2.24 -15.04 1.16
C ALA A 24 1.51 -13.73 1.47
N THR A 25 0.68 -13.25 0.54
CA THR A 25 -0.16 -12.06 0.74
C THR A 25 -1.11 -12.24 1.91
N ARG A 26 -1.90 -13.33 1.94
CA ARG A 26 -2.83 -13.59 3.05
C ARG A 26 -2.11 -13.72 4.38
N ALA A 27 -0.98 -14.41 4.41
CA ALA A 27 -0.17 -14.54 5.63
C ALA A 27 0.34 -13.17 6.14
N LEU A 28 0.68 -12.25 5.23
CA LEU A 28 1.08 -10.89 5.59
C LEU A 28 -0.11 -10.05 6.07
N GLU A 29 -1.28 -10.18 5.43
CA GLU A 29 -2.55 -9.55 5.84
C GLU A 29 -2.96 -9.98 7.26
N GLU A 30 -3.02 -11.28 7.52
CA GLU A 30 -3.36 -11.85 8.83
C GLU A 30 -2.37 -11.39 9.91
N TYR A 31 -1.08 -11.39 9.60
CA TYR A 31 -0.08 -10.87 10.53
C TYR A 31 -0.29 -9.40 10.83
N THR A 32 -0.46 -8.57 9.80
CA THR A 32 -0.70 -7.14 9.95
C THR A 32 -1.94 -6.89 10.80
N TYR A 33 -3.02 -7.64 10.56
CA TYR A 33 -4.24 -7.55 11.35
C TYR A 33 -4.00 -7.91 12.82
N SER A 34 -3.25 -8.98 13.09
CA SER A 34 -2.88 -9.37 14.47
C SER A 34 -2.07 -8.28 15.18
N GLN A 35 -1.12 -7.66 14.47
CA GLN A 35 -0.34 -6.52 14.97
C GLN A 35 -1.23 -5.31 15.28
N VAL A 36 -2.19 -4.98 14.41
CA VAL A 36 -3.14 -3.87 14.62
C VAL A 36 -4.11 -4.15 15.76
N LEU A 37 -4.51 -5.40 15.99
CA LEU A 37 -5.36 -5.77 17.12
C LEU A 37 -4.63 -5.73 18.45
N GLY A 38 -3.40 -6.26 18.50
CA GLY A 38 -2.55 -6.22 19.68
C GLY A 38 -1.97 -4.83 19.94
N GLY A 39 -1.82 -4.02 18.89
CA GLY A 39 -1.44 -2.62 18.98
C GLY A 39 -2.59 -1.77 19.50
N GLU A 40 -2.27 -0.86 20.42
CA GLU A 40 -3.22 0.16 20.90
C GLU A 40 -3.38 1.34 19.93
N TRP A 41 -2.92 1.18 18.68
CA TRP A 41 -2.95 2.22 17.65
C TRP A 41 -4.38 2.57 17.26
N ARG A 42 -4.69 3.86 17.30
CA ARG A 42 -6.02 4.38 16.99
C ARG A 42 -5.91 5.63 16.14
N MET A 43 -6.75 5.69 15.11
CA MET A 43 -7.13 6.94 14.46
C MET A 43 -8.39 7.49 15.11
N ASN A 44 -8.71 8.75 14.83
CA ASN A 44 -10.00 9.31 15.23
C ASN A 44 -11.16 8.53 14.60
N ASP A 45 -12.34 8.69 15.16
CA ASP A 45 -13.57 8.14 14.57
C ASP A 45 -13.79 8.79 13.20
N GLN A 46 -13.61 8.01 12.14
CA GLN A 46 -13.65 8.53 10.77
C GLN A 46 -15.06 8.91 10.35
N HIS A 47 -16.09 8.21 10.84
CA HIS A 47 -17.47 8.60 10.58
C HIS A 47 -17.78 9.94 11.23
N LYS A 48 -17.38 10.14 12.49
CA LYS A 48 -17.55 11.45 13.15
C LYS A 48 -16.79 12.56 12.43
N ALA A 49 -15.55 12.29 12.01
CA ALA A 49 -14.71 13.25 11.29
C ALA A 49 -15.27 13.64 9.91
N LEU A 50 -15.87 12.68 9.19
CA LEU A 50 -16.53 12.90 7.90
C LEU A 50 -17.90 13.59 8.06
N ALA A 51 -18.71 13.15 9.01
CA ALA A 51 -20.00 13.77 9.33
C ALA A 51 -19.83 15.25 9.73
N GLY A 52 -18.80 15.57 10.53
CA GLY A 52 -18.45 16.95 10.87
C GLY A 52 -18.05 17.82 9.68
N GLN A 53 -17.78 17.22 8.53
CA GLN A 53 -17.48 17.89 7.25
C GLN A 53 -18.65 17.81 6.25
N GLY A 54 -19.82 17.30 6.67
CA GLY A 54 -21.03 17.27 5.86
C GLY A 54 -21.12 16.09 4.88
N PHE A 55 -20.31 15.04 5.05
CA PHE A 55 -20.44 13.83 4.22
C PHE A 55 -21.72 13.07 4.56
N SER A 56 -22.38 12.52 3.53
CA SER A 56 -23.53 11.63 3.73
C SER A 56 -23.08 10.24 4.20
N ASN A 57 -24.00 9.46 4.75
CA ASN A 57 -23.73 8.05 5.11
C ASN A 57 -23.25 7.23 3.91
N THR A 58 -23.86 7.44 2.74
CA THR A 58 -23.46 6.79 1.49
C THR A 58 -22.03 7.13 1.10
N ASP A 59 -21.61 8.40 1.21
CA ASP A 59 -20.23 8.80 0.91
C ASP A 59 -19.23 8.18 1.89
N MET A 60 -19.60 8.10 3.18
CA MET A 60 -18.79 7.47 4.21
C MET A 60 -18.61 5.97 3.95
N GLU A 61 -19.66 5.27 3.55
CA GLU A 61 -19.60 3.85 3.17
C GLU A 61 -18.73 3.63 1.93
N MET A 62 -18.89 4.47 0.90
CA MET A 62 -18.04 4.43 -0.29
C MET A 62 -16.56 4.61 0.07
N LEU A 63 -16.25 5.59 0.93
CA LEU A 63 -14.89 5.85 1.36
C LEU A 63 -14.30 4.71 2.22
N ALA A 64 -15.10 4.11 3.09
CA ALA A 64 -14.72 2.91 3.83
C ALA A 64 -14.39 1.74 2.87
N GLY A 65 -15.18 1.59 1.80
CA GLY A 65 -14.92 0.63 0.73
C GLY A 65 -13.59 0.88 0.00
N VAL A 66 -13.27 2.14 -0.28
CA VAL A 66 -11.97 2.53 -0.87
C VAL A 66 -10.82 2.21 0.08
N VAL A 67 -10.91 2.59 1.35
CA VAL A 67 -9.87 2.30 2.36
C VAL A 67 -9.67 0.79 2.51
N SER A 68 -10.75 0.02 2.55
CA SER A 68 -10.71 -1.46 2.55
C SER A 68 -10.01 -2.02 1.29
N THR A 69 -10.18 -1.38 0.13
CA THR A 69 -9.48 -1.77 -1.11
C THR A 69 -7.97 -1.57 -0.97
N PHE A 70 -7.52 -0.43 -0.43
CA PHE A 70 -6.10 -0.19 -0.19
C PHE A 70 -5.53 -1.09 0.91
N ALA A 71 -6.28 -1.39 1.97
CA ALA A 71 -5.87 -2.31 3.03
C ALA A 71 -5.58 -3.72 2.49
N LYS A 72 -6.35 -4.18 1.50
CA LYS A 72 -6.11 -5.46 0.79
C LYS A 72 -4.99 -5.38 -0.25
N ALA A 73 -4.89 -4.26 -0.98
CA ALA A 73 -3.90 -4.12 -2.05
C ALA A 73 -2.47 -3.89 -1.52
N THR A 74 -2.32 -3.19 -0.40
CA THR A 74 -0.98 -2.78 0.06
C THR A 74 -0.06 -3.92 0.51
N PRO A 75 -0.53 -5.01 1.15
CA PRO A 75 0.29 -6.19 1.40
C PRO A 75 0.83 -6.82 0.11
N GLN A 76 -0.01 -6.91 -0.94
CA GLN A 76 0.42 -7.38 -2.26
C GLN A 76 1.49 -6.45 -2.84
N MET A 77 1.31 -5.13 -2.76
CA MET A 77 2.29 -4.14 -3.22
C MET A 77 3.61 -4.19 -2.43
N ALA A 78 3.56 -4.49 -1.13
CA ALA A 78 4.75 -4.67 -0.30
C ALA A 78 5.58 -5.88 -0.76
N LEU A 79 4.92 -7.01 -0.98
CA LEU A 79 5.55 -8.23 -1.50
C LEU A 79 6.06 -8.01 -2.94
N PHE A 80 5.26 -7.38 -3.79
CA PHE A 80 5.59 -7.15 -5.19
C PHE A 80 6.78 -6.19 -5.35
N SER A 81 6.81 -5.07 -4.62
CA SER A 81 7.95 -4.14 -4.65
C SER A 81 9.24 -4.82 -4.18
N ARG A 82 9.14 -5.75 -3.21
CA ARG A 82 10.29 -6.54 -2.77
C ARG A 82 10.76 -7.55 -3.81
N LEU A 83 9.85 -8.17 -4.58
CA LEU A 83 10.23 -8.99 -5.74
C LEU A 83 10.95 -8.16 -6.82
N MET A 84 10.46 -6.95 -7.11
CA MET A 84 11.14 -6.03 -8.03
C MET A 84 12.57 -5.72 -7.56
N GLN A 85 12.76 -5.47 -6.26
CA GLN A 85 14.09 -5.24 -5.70
C GLN A 85 15.01 -6.45 -5.85
N LEU A 86 14.49 -7.67 -5.61
CA LEU A 86 15.26 -8.89 -5.85
C LEU A 86 15.67 -9.01 -7.32
N GLY A 87 14.80 -8.58 -8.25
CA GLY A 87 15.06 -8.65 -9.68
C GLY A 87 16.28 -7.85 -10.15
N TYR A 88 16.39 -6.57 -9.78
CA TYR A 88 17.61 -5.82 -10.11
C TYR A 88 18.81 -6.12 -9.20
N SER A 89 18.61 -6.89 -8.13
CA SER A 89 19.68 -7.36 -7.23
C SER A 89 20.24 -8.74 -7.65
N GLY A 90 19.99 -9.18 -8.88
CA GLY A 90 20.50 -10.46 -9.44
C GLY A 90 19.48 -11.61 -9.48
N GLY A 91 18.23 -11.35 -9.10
CA GLY A 91 17.16 -12.34 -9.13
C GLY A 91 17.24 -13.38 -8.01
N GLN A 92 16.34 -14.36 -8.07
CA GLN A 92 16.26 -15.47 -7.13
C GLN A 92 15.69 -16.71 -7.83
N ARG A 93 16.30 -17.87 -7.60
CA ARG A 93 15.73 -19.14 -8.06
C ARG A 93 14.55 -19.55 -7.20
N GLY A 94 13.55 -20.13 -7.84
CA GLY A 94 12.34 -20.56 -7.16
C GLY A 94 11.43 -21.36 -8.07
N LYS A 95 10.26 -21.70 -7.54
CA LYS A 95 9.21 -22.36 -8.30
C LYS A 95 7.86 -21.82 -7.83
N VAL A 96 6.94 -21.72 -8.76
CA VAL A 96 5.55 -21.38 -8.49
C VAL A 96 4.66 -22.38 -9.17
N SER A 97 3.51 -22.64 -8.57
CA SER A 97 2.44 -23.39 -9.21
C SER A 97 1.69 -22.49 -10.20
N GLU A 98 1.02 -23.10 -11.18
CA GLU A 98 0.14 -22.36 -12.08
C GLU A 98 -0.88 -21.51 -11.29
N GLY A 99 -0.92 -20.22 -11.65
CA GLY A 99 -1.76 -19.24 -11.00
C GLY A 99 -3.24 -19.37 -11.38
N LYS A 100 -4.12 -18.90 -10.49
CA LYS A 100 -5.53 -18.69 -10.86
C LYS A 100 -5.64 -17.39 -11.66
N GLN A 101 -6.52 -17.37 -12.66
CA GLN A 101 -6.89 -16.12 -13.30
C GLN A 101 -7.48 -15.16 -12.26
N ALA A 102 -7.16 -13.86 -12.40
CA ALA A 102 -7.76 -12.82 -11.58
C ALA A 102 -9.29 -12.87 -11.72
N SER A 103 -10.00 -12.75 -10.59
CA SER A 103 -11.46 -12.73 -10.57
C SER A 103 -12.01 -11.62 -11.48
N ALA A 104 -13.05 -11.89 -12.26
CA ALA A 104 -13.71 -10.88 -13.07
C ALA A 104 -14.15 -9.66 -12.22
N LEU A 105 -14.54 -9.90 -10.96
CA LEU A 105 -14.97 -8.86 -10.03
C LEU A 105 -13.85 -7.86 -9.68
N SER A 106 -12.57 -8.27 -9.71
CA SER A 106 -11.47 -7.35 -9.42
C SER A 106 -11.30 -6.29 -10.51
N ARG A 107 -11.97 -6.43 -11.67
CA ARG A 107 -11.96 -5.45 -12.76
C ARG A 107 -13.09 -4.44 -12.68
N MET A 108 -14.05 -4.61 -11.76
CA MET A 108 -15.24 -3.77 -11.69
C MET A 108 -15.02 -2.46 -10.91
N ILE A 109 -13.95 -2.35 -10.13
CA ILE A 109 -13.68 -1.17 -9.33
C ILE A 109 -12.60 -0.33 -10.03
N SER A 110 -13.00 0.83 -10.55
CA SER A 110 -12.08 1.85 -11.05
C SER A 110 -12.01 2.99 -10.04
N LEU A 111 -10.81 3.32 -9.57
CA LEU A 111 -10.57 4.45 -8.69
C LEU A 111 -9.94 5.58 -9.49
N HIS A 112 -10.62 6.73 -9.55
CA HIS A 112 -10.01 7.93 -10.11
C HIS A 112 -9.04 8.54 -9.10
N ILE A 113 -7.74 8.56 -9.43
CA ILE A 113 -6.69 9.13 -8.58
C ILE A 113 -6.24 10.46 -9.20
N PRO A 114 -6.60 11.62 -8.61
CA PRO A 114 -6.25 12.94 -9.12
C PRO A 114 -4.75 13.12 -9.34
N ASN A 115 -4.34 13.85 -10.37
CA ASN A 115 -2.92 14.15 -10.60
C ASN A 115 -2.40 15.07 -9.47
N GLU A 116 -1.13 14.91 -9.07
CA GLU A 116 -0.52 15.82 -8.10
C GLU A 116 -0.52 17.28 -8.56
N ARG A 117 -0.52 17.52 -9.87
CA ARG A 117 -0.53 18.85 -10.48
C ARG A 117 -1.90 19.53 -10.46
N GLU A 118 -2.97 18.78 -10.24
CA GLU A 118 -4.35 19.28 -10.27
C GLU A 118 -4.83 19.74 -8.89
N VAL A 119 -4.03 19.53 -7.84
CA VAL A 119 -4.42 19.85 -6.48
C VAL A 119 -4.37 21.35 -6.22
N GLY A 120 -5.42 21.89 -5.58
CA GLY A 120 -5.41 23.27 -5.11
C GLY A 120 -4.39 23.53 -4.00
N LEU A 121 -4.11 24.81 -3.70
CA LEU A 121 -3.06 25.25 -2.77
C LEU A 121 -3.09 24.51 -1.41
N ARG A 122 -4.28 24.28 -0.83
CA ARG A 122 -4.41 23.56 0.45
C ARG A 122 -3.93 22.12 0.36
N GLY A 123 -4.34 21.38 -0.67
CA GLY A 123 -3.90 20.01 -0.85
C GLY A 123 -2.41 19.92 -1.23
N TRP A 124 -1.89 20.91 -1.98
CA TRP A 124 -0.45 21.02 -2.27
C TRP A 124 0.40 21.15 -1.00
N LEU A 125 -0.03 21.97 -0.03
CA LEU A 125 0.66 22.11 1.26
C LEU A 125 0.69 20.79 2.03
N ILE A 126 -0.43 20.05 2.04
CA ILE A 126 -0.51 18.74 2.69
C ILE A 126 0.40 17.72 1.96
N TYR A 127 0.39 17.71 0.63
CA TYR A 127 1.27 16.86 -0.18
C TYR A 127 2.75 17.13 0.08
N SER A 128 3.14 18.40 0.19
CA SER A 128 4.51 18.79 0.53
C SER A 128 4.93 18.22 1.90
N ASP A 129 4.04 18.31 2.90
CA ASP A 129 4.29 17.74 4.23
C ASP A 129 4.36 16.21 4.21
N ILE A 130 3.51 15.53 3.41
CA ILE A 130 3.55 14.08 3.20
C ILE A 130 4.90 13.67 2.61
N LYS A 131 5.35 14.33 1.54
CA LYS A 131 6.64 14.04 0.90
C LYS A 131 7.80 14.25 1.85
N LYS A 132 7.81 15.38 2.57
CA LYS A 132 8.83 15.69 3.58
C LYS A 132 8.89 14.64 4.68
N THR A 133 7.74 14.25 5.22
CA THR A 133 7.66 13.30 6.34
C THR A 133 8.03 11.88 5.92
N THR A 134 7.63 11.47 4.72
CA THR A 134 7.89 10.10 4.21
C THR A 134 9.23 9.98 3.48
N GLY A 135 9.87 11.09 3.13
CA GLY A 135 11.04 11.10 2.24
C GLY A 135 10.73 10.63 0.82
N SER A 136 9.45 10.57 0.42
CA SER A 136 9.04 10.14 -0.92
C SER A 136 9.01 11.31 -1.90
N ARG A 137 9.41 11.07 -3.15
CA ARG A 137 9.27 12.03 -4.26
C ARG A 137 7.81 12.25 -4.68
N HIS A 138 6.95 11.26 -4.41
CA HIS A 138 5.55 11.22 -4.83
C HIS A 138 4.61 10.99 -3.64
N VAL A 139 3.39 11.48 -3.76
CA VAL A 139 2.32 11.22 -2.80
C VAL A 139 1.64 9.91 -3.16
N PHE A 140 1.49 9.01 -2.18
CA PHE A 140 0.81 7.74 -2.36
C PHE A 140 -0.63 7.94 -2.83
N SER A 141 -1.07 7.08 -3.75
CA SER A 141 -2.39 7.15 -4.39
C SER A 141 -3.55 7.27 -3.40
N LEU A 142 -3.45 6.63 -2.24
CA LEU A 142 -4.46 6.69 -1.19
C LEU A 142 -4.68 8.12 -0.67
N PHE A 143 -3.62 8.89 -0.42
CA PHE A 143 -3.76 10.30 -0.02
C PHE A 143 -4.20 11.17 -1.19
N ARG A 144 -3.78 10.82 -2.41
CA ARG A 144 -4.21 11.55 -3.61
C ARG A 144 -5.70 11.43 -3.86
N LEU A 145 -6.27 10.27 -3.59
CA LEU A 145 -7.71 10.04 -3.69
C LEU A 145 -8.52 10.93 -2.73
N LEU A 146 -7.94 11.34 -1.60
CA LEU A 146 -8.60 12.25 -0.65
C LEU A 146 -8.45 13.74 -1.00
N SER A 147 -7.68 14.10 -2.01
CA SER A 147 -7.38 15.51 -2.32
C SER A 147 -8.58 16.38 -2.70
N PRO A 148 -9.70 15.84 -3.25
CA PRO A 148 -10.93 16.61 -3.40
C PRO A 148 -11.52 17.09 -2.06
N TYR A 149 -11.12 16.47 -0.94
CA TYR A 149 -11.61 16.72 0.41
C TYR A 149 -10.47 17.13 1.34
N PRO A 150 -9.87 18.33 1.16
CA PRO A 150 -8.65 18.72 1.84
C PRO A 150 -8.76 18.75 3.37
N GLY A 151 -9.95 19.03 3.93
CA GLY A 151 -10.19 18.96 5.37
C GLY A 151 -10.04 17.54 5.92
N TYR A 152 -10.63 16.56 5.24
CA TYR A 152 -10.53 15.16 5.63
C TYR A 152 -9.14 14.60 5.36
N LEU A 153 -8.52 14.94 4.22
CA LEU A 153 -7.11 14.61 3.96
C LEU A 153 -6.19 15.12 5.07
N ALA A 154 -6.36 16.37 5.52
CA ALA A 154 -5.57 16.93 6.62
C ALA A 154 -5.77 16.16 7.93
N SER A 155 -7.03 15.79 8.26
CA SER A 155 -7.36 15.02 9.46
C SER A 155 -6.73 13.62 9.43
N VAL A 156 -6.88 12.89 8.32
CA VAL A 156 -6.28 11.56 8.13
C VAL A 156 -4.75 11.65 8.20
N TRP A 157 -4.16 12.65 7.55
CA TRP A 157 -2.71 12.83 7.55
C TRP A 157 -2.16 13.17 8.94
N PHE A 158 -2.89 13.98 9.72
CA PHE A 158 -2.52 14.28 11.10
C PHE A 158 -2.45 13.00 11.95
N ASP A 159 -3.46 12.14 11.85
CA ASP A 159 -3.48 10.84 12.52
C ASP A 159 -2.35 9.93 12.03
N ALA A 160 -2.10 9.88 10.73
CA ALA A 160 -1.01 9.10 10.14
C ALA A 160 0.37 9.53 10.68
N LYS A 161 0.63 10.84 10.77
CA LYS A 161 1.89 11.37 11.32
C LYS A 161 2.10 10.95 12.77
N ARG A 162 1.05 11.00 13.59
CA ARG A 162 1.12 10.56 14.98
C ARG A 162 1.53 9.09 15.04
N LEU A 163 0.84 8.23 14.29
CA LEU A 163 1.16 6.79 14.23
C LEU A 163 2.60 6.55 13.76
N PHE A 164 3.08 7.28 12.75
CA PHE A 164 4.44 7.13 12.21
C PHE A 164 5.54 7.53 13.18
N GLN A 165 5.21 8.25 14.25
CA GLN A 165 6.17 8.64 15.30
C GLN A 165 6.16 7.66 16.50
N GLU A 166 5.16 6.77 16.59
CA GLU A 166 5.03 5.83 17.69
C GLU A 166 6.08 4.71 17.60
N ARG A 167 6.86 4.51 18.67
CA ARG A 167 7.93 3.50 18.70
C ARG A 167 7.41 2.08 18.49
N SER A 168 6.25 1.74 19.05
CA SER A 168 5.62 0.43 18.87
C SER A 168 5.23 0.21 17.41
N PHE A 169 4.68 1.23 16.75
CA PHE A 169 4.32 1.20 15.34
C PHE A 169 5.55 0.99 14.44
N LEU A 170 6.63 1.72 14.72
CA LEU A 170 7.90 1.59 13.98
C LEU A 170 8.53 0.20 14.13
N ARG A 171 8.44 -0.42 15.33
CA ARG A 171 8.89 -1.80 15.53
C ARG A 171 8.06 -2.79 14.72
N ALA A 172 6.74 -2.69 14.76
CA ALA A 172 5.86 -3.55 13.98
C ALA A 172 6.08 -3.38 12.45
N ARG A 173 6.38 -2.15 12.00
CA ARG A 173 6.77 -1.89 10.62
C ARG A 173 8.03 -2.69 10.25
N ASP A 174 9.05 -2.68 11.10
CA ASP A 174 10.31 -3.39 10.86
C ASP A 174 10.09 -4.91 10.86
N GLU A 175 9.20 -5.43 11.71
CA GLU A 175 8.79 -6.83 11.70
C GLU A 175 8.06 -7.21 10.41
N ILE A 176 7.13 -6.37 9.92
CA ILE A 176 6.45 -6.58 8.64
C ILE A 176 7.45 -6.56 7.48
N MET A 177 8.45 -5.68 7.51
CA MET A 177 9.53 -5.65 6.52
C MET A 177 10.33 -6.96 6.53
N ALA A 178 10.73 -7.45 7.70
CA ALA A 178 11.45 -8.72 7.85
C ALA A 178 10.59 -9.90 7.35
N ARG A 179 9.31 -9.92 7.71
CA ARG A 179 8.38 -10.98 7.33
C ARG A 179 8.08 -10.95 5.83
N THR A 180 7.95 -9.78 5.22
CA THR A 180 7.81 -9.63 3.77
C THR A 180 8.98 -10.31 3.04
N ARG A 181 10.21 -10.16 3.53
CA ARG A 181 11.37 -10.83 2.96
C ARG A 181 11.28 -12.36 3.12
N ALA A 182 10.94 -12.84 4.32
CA ALA A 182 10.83 -14.27 4.60
C ALA A 182 9.73 -14.97 3.76
N LEU A 183 8.61 -14.30 3.54
CA LEU A 183 7.47 -14.83 2.77
C LEU A 183 7.76 -14.98 1.27
N LEU A 184 8.82 -14.34 0.76
CA LEU A 184 9.21 -14.44 -0.65
C LEU A 184 10.31 -15.48 -0.91
N THR A 185 10.78 -16.16 0.13
CA THR A 185 11.76 -17.24 -0.01
C THR A 185 11.19 -18.35 -0.89
N GLY A 186 11.93 -18.73 -1.94
CA GLY A 186 11.54 -19.79 -2.87
C GLY A 186 10.65 -19.34 -4.04
N LEU A 187 10.24 -18.07 -4.09
CA LEU A 187 9.59 -17.51 -5.28
C LEU A 187 10.63 -17.17 -6.36
N PRO A 188 10.37 -17.47 -7.65
CA PRO A 188 11.28 -17.16 -8.73
C PRO A 188 11.19 -15.68 -9.13
N VAL A 189 12.36 -15.10 -9.40
CA VAL A 189 12.56 -13.75 -9.95
C VAL A 189 13.78 -13.78 -10.88
N GLY A 190 13.63 -13.29 -12.11
CA GLY A 190 14.74 -13.17 -13.05
C GLY A 190 15.71 -12.03 -12.70
N ASP A 191 16.92 -12.06 -13.27
CA ASP A 191 17.84 -10.92 -13.19
C ASP A 191 17.39 -9.82 -14.15
N HIS A 192 16.72 -8.79 -13.62
CA HIS A 192 16.14 -7.73 -14.42
C HIS A 192 17.21 -6.87 -15.11
N ARG A 193 18.42 -6.76 -14.54
CA ARG A 193 19.54 -6.05 -15.18
C ARG A 193 20.02 -6.81 -16.40
N HIS A 194 20.09 -8.13 -16.31
CA HIS A 194 20.44 -8.98 -17.45
C HIS A 194 19.37 -8.97 -18.55
N MET A 195 18.09 -8.94 -18.18
CA MET A 195 16.95 -8.96 -19.10
C MET A 195 16.73 -7.61 -19.79
N ALA A 196 16.96 -6.48 -19.10
CA ALA A 196 16.72 -5.14 -19.61
C ALA A 196 18.03 -4.41 -19.98
N ARG A 197 18.79 -4.99 -20.92
CA ARG A 197 20.13 -4.50 -21.30
C ARG A 197 20.16 -3.10 -21.93
N ASN A 198 19.04 -2.60 -22.42
CA ASN A 198 18.97 -1.27 -23.05
C ASN A 198 18.74 -0.13 -22.05
N ILE A 199 18.51 -0.45 -20.77
CA ILE A 199 18.34 0.57 -19.72
C ILE A 199 19.71 1.13 -19.35
N SER A 200 19.86 2.46 -19.46
CA SER A 200 21.11 3.13 -19.13
C SER A 200 21.42 3.09 -17.63
N PRO A 201 22.69 3.27 -17.21
CA PRO A 201 23.03 3.35 -15.79
C PRO A 201 22.25 4.42 -15.00
N SER A 202 21.99 5.58 -15.61
CA SER A 202 21.20 6.64 -14.97
C SER A 202 19.75 6.23 -14.75
N GLN A 203 19.13 5.59 -15.75
CA GLN A 203 17.77 5.06 -15.62
C GLN A 203 17.69 3.97 -14.55
N TRP A 204 18.72 3.12 -14.43
CA TRP A 204 18.80 2.14 -13.35
C TRP A 204 18.80 2.80 -11.97
N SER A 205 19.59 3.85 -11.77
CA SER A 205 19.60 4.59 -10.50
C SER A 205 18.21 5.14 -10.14
N ASP A 206 17.49 5.71 -11.11
CA ASP A 206 16.13 6.20 -10.88
C ASP A 206 15.14 5.09 -10.54
N ILE A 207 15.27 3.93 -11.19
CA ILE A 207 14.46 2.73 -10.92
C ILE A 207 14.73 2.21 -9.51
N GLU A 208 15.99 2.03 -9.14
CA GLU A 208 16.41 1.51 -7.84
C GLU A 208 15.95 2.44 -6.73
N GLU A 209 16.18 3.75 -6.85
CA GLU A 209 15.73 4.71 -5.86
C GLU A 209 14.21 4.68 -5.67
N SER A 210 13.47 4.56 -6.78
CA SER A 210 12.01 4.48 -6.75
C SER A 210 11.54 3.20 -6.06
N VAL A 211 12.06 2.04 -6.46
CA VAL A 211 11.66 0.74 -5.89
C VAL A 211 12.10 0.61 -4.43
N ASP A 212 13.32 1.02 -4.08
CA ASP A 212 13.81 1.04 -2.70
C ASP A 212 12.95 1.96 -1.83
N GLY A 213 12.49 3.09 -2.38
CA GLY A 213 11.51 3.97 -1.73
C GLY A 213 10.20 3.22 -1.39
N PHE A 214 9.65 2.47 -2.34
CA PHE A 214 8.46 1.63 -2.09
C PHE A 214 8.76 0.53 -1.06
N VAL A 215 9.85 -0.22 -1.20
CA VAL A 215 10.20 -1.31 -0.28
C VAL A 215 10.34 -0.80 1.16
N ARG A 216 10.92 0.40 1.34
CA ARG A 216 11.05 1.04 2.65
C ARG A 216 9.72 1.50 3.24
N LEU A 217 8.83 2.05 2.41
CA LEU A 217 7.60 2.69 2.89
C LEU A 217 6.40 1.74 2.95
N MET A 218 6.31 0.72 2.08
CA MET A 218 5.15 -0.18 2.02
C MET A 218 4.81 -0.86 3.34
N PRO A 219 5.76 -1.40 4.13
CA PRO A 219 5.45 -1.97 5.44
C PRO A 219 4.71 -1.00 6.38
N GLN A 220 5.05 0.29 6.31
CA GLN A 220 4.44 1.35 7.11
C GLN A 220 2.99 1.61 6.64
N PHE A 221 2.77 1.62 5.33
CA PHE A 221 1.44 1.80 4.73
C PHE A 221 0.53 0.60 4.91
N VAL A 222 1.08 -0.62 4.93
CA VAL A 222 0.35 -1.84 5.24
C VAL A 222 -0.28 -1.75 6.64
N LEU A 223 0.50 -1.36 7.67
CA LEU A 223 -0.03 -1.13 9.01
C LEU A 223 -1.03 0.01 9.05
N PHE A 224 -0.68 1.17 8.48
CA PHE A 224 -1.52 2.35 8.51
C PHE A 224 -2.90 2.08 7.92
N ASN A 225 -2.96 1.41 6.76
CA ASN A 225 -4.23 1.11 6.10
C ASN A 225 -5.08 0.14 6.91
N ALA A 226 -4.46 -0.82 7.60
CA ALA A 226 -5.17 -1.73 8.49
C ALA A 226 -5.73 -0.99 9.72
N VAL A 227 -4.98 -0.07 10.34
CA VAL A 227 -5.46 0.79 11.44
C VAL A 227 -6.61 1.68 10.94
N TRP A 228 -6.47 2.26 9.75
CA TRP A 228 -7.48 3.15 9.17
C TRP A 228 -8.75 2.40 8.77
N GLN A 229 -8.65 1.20 8.18
CA GLN A 229 -9.81 0.37 7.91
C GLN A 229 -10.58 0.05 9.21
N ARG A 230 -9.87 -0.27 10.30
CA ARG A 230 -10.47 -0.56 11.61
C ARG A 230 -11.22 0.65 12.19
N SER A 231 -10.80 1.89 11.89
CA SER A 231 -11.46 3.08 12.43
C SER A 231 -12.84 3.38 11.81
N PHE A 232 -13.20 2.72 10.69
CA PHE A 232 -14.56 2.71 10.16
C PHE A 232 -15.48 1.64 10.80
N ALA A 233 -14.91 0.53 11.32
CA ALA A 233 -15.69 -0.64 11.75
C ALA A 233 -16.50 -0.44 13.05
N LYS A 234 -16.32 0.67 13.78
CA LYS A 234 -16.88 0.87 15.12
C LYS A 234 -18.41 1.07 15.17
N MET A 235 -19.10 1.25 14.04
CA MET A 235 -20.57 1.44 14.04
C MET A 235 -21.38 0.16 13.78
N GLY A 236 -20.73 -0.96 13.41
CA GLY A 236 -21.43 -2.20 13.02
C GLY A 236 -21.98 -3.04 14.18
N THR A 237 -21.54 -2.81 15.41
CA THR A 237 -22.12 -3.45 16.60
C THR A 237 -23.15 -2.52 17.22
N ILE A 238 -24.23 -2.24 16.49
CA ILE A 238 -25.49 -1.96 17.17
C ILE A 238 -25.84 -3.29 17.87
N PRO A 239 -25.91 -3.34 19.21
CA PRO A 239 -26.38 -4.54 19.87
C PRO A 239 -27.74 -4.88 19.28
N ARG A 240 -27.88 -6.04 18.66
CA ARG A 240 -29.21 -6.56 18.31
C ARG A 240 -29.98 -6.55 19.62
N ALA A 241 -31.01 -5.70 19.70
CA ALA A 241 -31.91 -5.68 20.83
C ALA A 241 -32.38 -7.13 21.05
N ALA A 242 -32.08 -7.66 22.23
CA ALA A 242 -32.51 -8.98 22.66
C ALA A 242 -34.02 -8.99 22.89
#